data_AF-A0A7W3LJV7-F1
#
_entry.id   AF-A0A7W3LJV7-F1
#
_cell.length_a   1.000
_cell.length_b   1.000
_cell.length_c   1.000
_cell.angle_alpha   90.00
_cell.angle_beta   90.00
_cell.angle_gamma   90.00
#
_symmetry.space_group_name_H-M   'P 1'
#
loop_
_entity.id
_entity.type
_entity.pdbx_description
1 polymer ?
#
loop_
_entity_poly.entity_id
_entity_poly.type
_entity_poly.pdbx_seq_one_letter_code
_entity_poly.pdbx_strand_id
1 'polypeptide(L)'
;MSFKPGRAALTACLAAGLVVAVPAAAHAGAEYSRSWMKADAGGSRLHIRQAYVDEDGAVVFRDSYYSAGPNGASVRHVYSRAR
;
A
#
# COMPACT_ATOMS: atom_id res chain seq x y z
N MET A 1 -48.28 -9.04 9.69
CA MET A 1 -46.82 -9.17 9.53
C MET A 1 -46.15 -8.93 10.88
N SER A 2 -45.63 -9.97 11.52
CA SER A 2 -44.94 -9.85 12.81
C SER A 2 -43.52 -9.31 12.57
N PHE A 3 -43.29 -8.03 12.86
CA PHE A 3 -41.94 -7.47 12.92
C PHE A 3 -41.20 -8.17 14.06
N LYS A 4 -40.21 -9.00 13.72
CA LYS A 4 -39.34 -9.65 14.71
C LYS A 4 -38.24 -8.63 15.10
N PRO A 5 -38.35 -7.94 16.26
CA PRO A 5 -37.42 -6.87 16.63
C PRO A 5 -35.97 -7.35 16.71
N GLY A 6 -35.75 -8.64 16.99
CA GLY A 6 -34.41 -9.25 17.00
C GLY A 6 -33.70 -9.21 15.64
N ARG A 7 -34.42 -9.28 14.51
CA ARG A 7 -33.80 -9.16 13.18
C ARG A 7 -33.39 -7.72 12.88
N ALA A 8 -34.23 -6.74 13.27
CA ALA A 8 -33.94 -5.33 13.09
C ALA A 8 -32.72 -4.89 13.93
N ALA A 9 -32.64 -5.34 15.19
CA ALA A 9 -31.50 -5.07 16.07
C ALA A 9 -30.19 -5.67 15.51
N LEU A 10 -30.24 -6.90 15.00
CA LEU A 10 -29.06 -7.55 14.41
C LEU A 10 -28.55 -6.80 13.16
N THR A 11 -29.47 -6.31 12.35
CA THR A 11 -29.15 -5.54 11.14
C THR A 11 -28.55 -4.18 11.50
N ALA A 12 -29.03 -3.53 12.55
CA ALA A 12 -28.49 -2.26 13.04
C ALA A 12 -27.06 -2.41 13.59
N CYS A 13 -26.78 -3.48 14.35
CA CYS A 13 -25.43 -3.76 14.84
C CYS A 13 -24.45 -4.06 13.70
N LEU A 14 -24.89 -4.83 12.68
CA LEU A 14 -24.09 -5.10 11.49
C LEU A 14 -23.80 -3.81 10.70
N ALA A 15 -24.81 -2.96 10.49
CA ALA A 15 -24.63 -1.70 9.79
C ALA A 15 -23.70 -0.74 10.54
N ALA A 16 -23.85 -0.62 11.86
CA ALA A 16 -22.95 0.17 12.69
C ALA A 16 -21.51 -0.37 12.67
N GLY A 17 -21.35 -1.70 12.77
CA GLY A 17 -20.05 -2.35 12.64
C GLY A 17 -19.41 -2.11 11.27
N LEU A 18 -20.19 -2.12 10.19
CA LEU A 18 -19.70 -1.86 8.85
C LEU A 18 -19.26 -0.40 8.68
N VAL A 19 -20.03 0.57 9.18
CA VAL A 19 -19.71 2.00 9.10
C VAL A 19 -18.42 2.34 9.87
N VAL A 20 -18.15 1.67 10.99
CA VAL A 20 -16.92 1.89 11.77
C VAL A 20 -15.73 1.12 11.19
N ALA A 21 -15.95 -0.06 10.58
CA ALA A 21 -14.89 -0.85 9.98
C ALA A 21 -14.42 -0.31 8.60
N VAL A 22 -15.29 0.38 7.86
CA VAL A 22 -14.99 0.90 6.52
C VAL A 22 -13.84 1.94 6.53
N PRO A 23 -13.82 2.95 7.44
CA PRO A 23 -12.68 3.88 7.55
C PRO A 23 -11.37 3.18 7.92
N ALA A 24 -11.42 2.19 8.82
CA ALA A 24 -10.23 1.44 9.23
C ALA A 24 -9.63 0.64 8.06
N ALA A 25 -10.46 0.07 7.18
CA ALA A 25 -10.01 -0.58 5.96
C ALA A 25 -9.56 0.40 4.86
N ALA A 26 -10.10 1.62 4.83
CA ALA A 26 -9.68 2.67 3.90
C ALA A 26 -8.36 3.35 4.32
N HIS A 27 -8.05 3.38 5.62
CA HIS A 27 -6.76 3.84 6.16
C HIS A 27 -5.66 2.77 6.14
N ALA A 28 -5.97 1.54 5.69
CA ALA A 28 -4.98 0.53 5.38
C ALA A 28 -4.26 0.90 4.06
N GLY A 29 -3.40 1.91 4.15
CA GLY A 29 -2.36 2.22 3.18
C GLY A 29 -2.88 2.59 1.78
N ALA A 30 -2.97 3.89 1.50
CA ALA A 30 -2.74 4.39 0.15
C ALA A 30 -1.25 4.21 -0.22
N GLU A 31 -0.75 2.97 -0.15
CA GLU A 31 0.60 2.61 -0.54
C GLU A 31 0.63 2.57 -2.07
N TYR A 32 1.05 3.69 -2.67
CA TYR A 32 1.32 3.71 -4.10
C TYR A 32 2.66 3.01 -4.35
N SER A 33 2.58 1.78 -4.85
CA SER A 33 3.75 1.00 -5.29
C SER A 33 3.79 0.96 -6.81
N ARG A 34 4.84 1.53 -7.42
CA ARG A 34 5.13 1.41 -8.85
C ARG A 34 6.43 0.64 -9.02
N SER A 35 6.38 -0.49 -9.71
CA SER A 35 7.57 -1.27 -10.06
C SER A 35 7.82 -1.26 -11.57
N TRP A 36 9.09 -1.24 -11.94
CA TRP A 36 9.57 -1.44 -13.30
C TRP A 36 10.68 -2.47 -13.29
N MET A 37 10.60 -3.47 -14.16
CA MET A 37 11.61 -4.51 -14.28
C MET A 37 12.05 -4.64 -15.73
N LYS A 38 13.34 -4.87 -15.93
CA LYS A 38 13.92 -5.27 -17.21
C LYS A 38 14.92 -6.39 -16.98
N ALA A 39 14.87 -7.45 -17.78
CA ALA A 39 15.86 -8.51 -17.78
C ALA A 39 16.30 -8.79 -19.23
N ASP A 40 17.61 -8.84 -19.45
CA ASP A 40 18.23 -9.19 -20.73
C ASP A 40 19.52 -10.00 -20.49
N ALA A 41 20.21 -10.39 -21.57
CA ALA A 41 21.44 -11.19 -21.48
C ALA A 41 22.57 -10.51 -20.67
N GLY A 42 22.51 -9.18 -20.49
CA GLY A 42 23.46 -8.43 -19.68
C GLY A 42 23.10 -8.33 -18.20
N GLY A 43 21.92 -8.82 -17.79
CA GLY A 43 21.45 -8.83 -16.40
C GLY A 43 20.01 -8.36 -16.23
N SER A 44 19.59 -8.23 -14.97
CA SER A 44 18.28 -7.73 -14.56
C SER A 44 18.39 -6.41 -13.79
N ARG A 45 17.37 -5.57 -13.95
CA ARG A 45 17.17 -4.32 -13.21
C ARG A 45 15.74 -4.28 -12.72
N LEU A 46 15.55 -3.91 -11.46
CA LEU A 46 14.25 -3.73 -10.83
C LEU A 46 14.25 -2.39 -10.11
N HIS A 47 13.28 -1.55 -10.41
CA HIS A 47 13.02 -0.30 -9.71
C HIS A 47 11.67 -0.41 -9.04
N ILE A 48 11.60 -0.13 -7.74
CA ILE A 48 10.36 -0.10 -6.96
C ILE A 48 10.28 1.27 -6.30
N ARG A 49 9.22 2.02 -6.58
CA ARG A 49 8.88 3.24 -5.86
C ARG A 49 7.71 2.96 -4.94
N GLN A 50 7.90 3.20 -3.65
CA GLN A 50 6.84 3.13 -2.64
C GLN A 50 6.55 4.53 -2.13
N ALA A 51 5.27 4.92 -2.07
CA ALA A 51 4.83 6.12 -1.36
C ALA A 51 4.19 5.71 -0.04
N TYR A 52 4.52 6.41 1.04
CA TYR A 52 3.92 6.24 2.36
C TYR A 52 3.80 7.60 3.05
N VAL A 53 2.93 7.67 4.06
CA VAL A 53 2.77 8.86 4.90
C VAL A 53 3.63 8.67 6.15
N ASP A 54 4.48 9.65 6.48
CA ASP A 54 5.28 9.62 7.71
C ASP A 54 4.46 10.08 8.94
N GLU A 55 5.08 10.05 10.12
CA GLU A 55 4.43 10.44 11.38
C GLU A 55 4.01 11.93 11.42
N ASP A 56 4.64 12.78 10.61
CA ASP A 56 4.28 14.21 10.45
C ASP A 56 3.12 14.41 9.46
N GLY A 57 2.57 13.34 8.88
CA GLY A 57 1.53 13.39 7.86
C GLY A 57 2.05 13.77 6.47
N ALA A 58 3.38 13.77 6.26
CA ALA A 58 3.95 14.10 4.96
C ALA A 58 4.07 12.87 4.05
N VAL A 59 3.81 13.04 2.76
CA VAL A 59 4.03 11.98 1.77
C VAL A 59 5.51 11.84 1.47
N VAL A 60 6.06 10.66 1.74
CA VAL A 60 7.45 10.27 1.49
C VAL A 60 7.48 9.19 0.42
N PHE A 61 8.50 9.25 -0.43
CA PHE A 61 8.77 8.25 -1.45
C PHE A 61 10.10 7.54 -1.17
N ARG A 62 10.07 6.21 -1.25
CA ARG A 62 11.25 5.35 -1.25
C ARG A 62 11.42 4.72 -2.62
N ASP A 63 12.48 5.09 -3.33
CA ASP A 63 12.89 4.50 -4.59
C ASP A 63 14.00 3.48 -4.35
N SER A 64 13.72 2.21 -4.64
CA SER A 64 14.63 1.09 -4.47
C SER A 64 15.05 0.57 -5.85
N TYR A 65 16.34 0.67 -6.16
CA TYR A 65 16.95 0.21 -7.40
C TYR A 65 17.79 -1.03 -7.13
N TYR A 66 17.44 -2.13 -7.77
CA TYR A 66 18.16 -3.39 -7.74
C TYR A 66 18.74 -3.64 -9.13
N SER A 67 19.97 -4.12 -9.19
CA SER A 67 20.55 -4.66 -10.41
C SER A 67 21.26 -5.97 -10.11
N ALA A 68 21.17 -6.95 -11.00
CA ALA A 68 21.94 -8.18 -10.93
C ALA A 68 22.45 -8.54 -12.32
N GLY A 69 23.72 -8.93 -12.45
CA GLY A 69 24.29 -9.30 -13.74
C GLY A 69 25.65 -10.00 -13.62
N PRO A 70 26.34 -10.23 -14.74
CA PRO A 70 27.62 -10.97 -14.77
C PRO A 70 28.71 -10.34 -13.89
N ASN A 71 28.65 -9.02 -13.72
CA ASN A 71 29.61 -8.24 -12.92
C ASN A 71 29.17 -8.08 -11.45
N GLY A 72 28.13 -8.80 -11.02
CA GLY A 72 27.61 -8.78 -9.65
C GLY A 72 26.23 -8.13 -9.50
N ALA A 73 25.83 -7.96 -8.24
CA ALA A 73 24.55 -7.36 -7.86
C ALA A 73 24.75 -6.07 -7.07
N SER A 74 23.85 -5.11 -7.24
CA SER A 74 23.88 -3.85 -6.50
C SER A 74 22.47 -3.41 -6.09
N VAL A 75 22.42 -2.69 -4.97
CA VAL A 75 21.22 -2.09 -4.41
C VAL A 75 21.48 -0.62 -4.12
N ARG A 76 20.52 0.24 -4.48
CA ARG A 76 20.52 1.65 -4.13
C ARG A 76 19.13 2.08 -3.69
N HIS A 77 19.06 2.77 -2.55
CA HIS A 77 17.84 3.37 -2.03
C HIS A 77 17.94 4.89 -2.10
N VAL A 78 16.88 5.55 -2.55
CA VAL A 78 16.74 7.01 -2.55
C VAL A 78 15.44 7.37 -1.84
N TYR A 79 15.50 8.32 -0.92
CA TYR A 79 14.35 8.81 -0.17
C TYR A 79 14.07 10.25 -0.59
N SER A 80 12.81 10.56 -0.89
CA SER A 80 12.37 11.92 -1.27
C SER A 80 11.04 12.26 -0.62
N ARG A 81 10.79 13.55 -0.35
CA ARG A 81 9.53 14.04 0.22
C ARG A 81 8.71 14.73 -0.87
N ALA A 82 7.38 14.55 -0.85
CA ALA A 82 6.49 15.36 -1.67
C ALA A 82 6.61 16.84 -1.25
N ARG A 83 6.52 17.75 -2.23
CA ARG A 83 6.67 19.19 -2.04
C ARG A 83 5.33 19.89 -2.19
#